data_AF-A0A8J8PEL6-F1
#
_entry.id   AF-A0A8J8PEL6-F1
#
_cell.length_a   1.000
_cell.length_b   1.000
_cell.length_c   1.000
_cell.angle_alpha   90.00
_cell.angle_beta   90.00
_cell.angle_gamma   90.00
#
_symmetry.space_group_name_H-M   'P 1'
#
loop_
_entity.id
_entity.type
_entity.pdbx_description
1 polymer ?
#
loop_
_entity_poly.entity_id
_entity_poly.type
_entity_poly.pdbx_seq_one_letter_code
_entity_poly.pdbx_strand_id
1 'polypeptide(L)'
;MEKLSVNGVSMDTIGIALGAECIVFGLLAIFVLARPLVSGNCKPDTLMHIKLKGHIKSKEAKEILANLNKKGGNRLRAWGCILIAIGVFVALSDMGEHYKMVYIIAFAPLLLLVPVLQTWMYASARLR
;
A
#
# COMPACT_ATOMS: atom_id res chain seq x y z
N MET A 1 -9.05 30.19 -5.42
CA MET A 1 -8.39 28.91 -5.75
C MET A 1 -7.61 29.13 -7.03
N GLU A 2 -6.30 28.92 -6.99
CA GLU A 2 -5.39 29.23 -8.09
C GLU A 2 -5.45 28.08 -9.12
N LYS A 3 -6.07 28.35 -10.27
CA LYS A 3 -6.16 27.41 -11.41
C LYS A 3 -4.89 27.53 -12.23
N LEU A 4 -4.08 26.49 -12.28
CA LEU A 4 -2.93 26.42 -13.19
C LEU A 4 -3.47 26.15 -14.61
N SER A 5 -3.35 27.14 -15.49
CA SER A 5 -3.74 27.01 -16.90
C SER A 5 -2.53 26.67 -17.74
N VAL A 6 -2.40 25.41 -18.12
CA VAL A 6 -1.45 24.96 -19.16
C VAL A 6 -2.29 24.60 -20.40
N ASN A 7 -2.07 25.29 -21.52
CA ASN A 7 -2.76 25.06 -22.80
C ASN A 7 -4.31 25.11 -22.75
N GLY A 8 -4.91 25.97 -21.92
CA GLY A 8 -6.37 26.15 -21.86
C GLY A 8 -7.14 25.09 -21.06
N VAL A 9 -6.44 24.13 -20.45
CA VAL A 9 -7.01 23.20 -19.47
C VAL A 9 -6.76 23.78 -18.08
N SER A 10 -7.82 24.18 -17.38
CA SER A 10 -7.68 24.59 -15.98
C SER A 10 -7.50 23.35 -15.11
N MET A 11 -6.27 23.07 -14.69
CA MET A 11 -6.03 21.95 -13.79
C MET A 11 -6.18 22.43 -12.35
N ASP A 12 -6.92 21.63 -11.57
CA ASP A 12 -7.09 21.86 -10.15
C ASP A 12 -5.83 21.41 -9.39
N THR A 13 -5.15 22.38 -8.78
CA THR A 13 -3.93 22.17 -8.00
C THR A 13 -4.16 21.17 -6.85
N ILE A 14 -5.38 21.11 -6.29
CA ILE A 14 -5.74 20.17 -5.22
C ILE A 14 -5.80 18.74 -5.77
N GLY A 15 -6.50 18.54 -6.90
CA GLY A 15 -6.55 17.25 -7.60
C GLY A 15 -5.16 16.72 -7.96
N ILE A 16 -4.28 17.57 -8.51
CA ILE A 16 -2.89 17.18 -8.82
C ILE A 16 -2.14 16.75 -7.55
N ALA A 17 -2.21 17.54 -6.48
CA ALA A 17 -1.48 17.25 -5.25
C ALA A 17 -1.91 15.93 -4.61
N LEU A 18 -3.22 15.71 -4.46
CA LEU A 18 -3.79 14.48 -3.91
C LEU A 18 -3.51 13.26 -4.81
N GLY A 19 -3.61 13.46 -6.12
CA GLY A 19 -3.30 12.42 -7.09
C GLY A 19 -1.83 11.99 -7.03
N ALA A 20 -0.92 12.97 -6.95
CA ALA A 20 0.51 12.75 -6.81
C ALA A 20 0.85 12.00 -5.51
N GLU A 21 0.22 12.37 -4.38
CA GLU A 21 0.37 11.66 -3.11
C GLU A 21 0.05 10.17 -3.26
N CYS A 22 -1.14 9.84 -3.80
CA CYS A 22 -1.56 8.46 -4.00
C CYS A 22 -0.60 7.68 -4.91
N ILE A 23 -0.14 8.31 -6.00
CA ILE A 23 0.82 7.70 -6.92
C ILE A 23 2.15 7.42 -6.21
N VAL A 24 2.69 8.39 -5.46
CA VAL A 24 3.95 8.23 -4.71
C VAL A 24 3.84 7.09 -3.70
N PHE A 25 2.79 7.07 -2.87
CA PHE A 25 2.59 5.98 -1.90
C PHE A 25 2.40 4.61 -2.58
N GLY A 26 1.69 4.56 -3.72
CA GLY A 26 1.52 3.33 -4.48
C GLY A 26 2.83 2.82 -5.07
N LEU A 27 3.68 3.72 -5.59
CA LEU A 27 5.02 3.37 -6.08
C LEU A 27 5.93 2.89 -4.94
N LEU A 28 5.91 3.57 -3.79
CA LEU A 28 6.64 3.14 -2.60
C LEU A 28 6.20 1.75 -2.15
N ALA A 29 4.90 1.48 -2.13
CA ALA A 29 4.36 0.16 -1.80
C ALA A 29 4.87 -0.94 -2.75
N ILE A 30 4.90 -0.68 -4.06
CA ILE A 30 5.32 -1.66 -5.08
C ILE A 30 6.83 -1.88 -5.07
N PHE A 31 7.61 -0.80 -5.14
CA PHE A 31 9.04 -0.87 -5.42
C PHE A 31 9.91 -0.94 -4.18
N VAL A 32 9.51 -0.27 -3.09
CA VAL A 32 10.31 -0.18 -1.86
C VAL A 32 9.87 -1.25 -0.88
N LEU A 33 8.57 -1.34 -0.57
CA LEU A 33 8.07 -2.24 0.48
C LEU A 33 7.86 -3.67 -0.03
N ALA A 34 7.21 -3.85 -1.18
CA ALA A 34 6.90 -5.19 -1.66
C ALA A 34 8.11 -5.95 -2.22
N ARG A 35 9.14 -5.26 -2.72
CA ARG A 35 10.33 -5.89 -3.30
C ARG A 35 11.08 -6.80 -2.31
N PRO A 36 11.46 -6.35 -1.10
CA PRO A 36 12.12 -7.22 -0.12
C PRO A 36 11.18 -8.31 0.45
N LEU A 37 9.87 -8.04 0.49
CA LEU A 37 8.87 -9.03 0.91
C LEU A 37 8.76 -10.19 -0.09
N VAL A 38 8.70 -9.88 -1.39
CA VAL A 38 8.59 -10.90 -2.46
C VAL A 38 9.87 -11.71 -2.63
N SER A 39 11.04 -11.12 -2.35
CA SER A 39 12.31 -11.87 -2.35
C SER A 39 12.47 -12.81 -1.15
N GLY A 40 11.57 -12.75 -0.17
CA GLY A 40 11.64 -13.61 1.03
C GLY A 40 12.76 -13.22 2.00
N ASN A 41 13.45 -12.09 1.78
CA ASN A 41 14.60 -11.66 2.57
C ASN A 41 14.21 -10.88 3.85
N CYS A 42 12.91 -10.67 4.10
CA CYS A 42 12.45 -9.98 5.30
C CYS A 42 12.56 -10.88 6.54
N LYS A 43 13.30 -10.40 7.54
CA LYS A 43 13.32 -10.99 8.88
C LYS A 43 11.94 -10.86 9.54
N PRO A 44 11.57 -11.79 10.43
CA PRO A 44 10.33 -11.65 11.19
C PRO A 44 10.41 -10.39 12.05
N ASP A 45 9.40 -9.53 11.95
CA ASP A 45 9.24 -8.37 12.82
C ASP A 45 8.82 -8.82 14.24
N THR A 46 8.81 -7.89 15.21
CA THR A 46 8.50 -8.21 16.61
C THR A 46 7.14 -8.89 16.78
N LEU A 47 6.13 -8.45 16.02
CA LEU A 47 4.78 -9.02 16.04
C LEU A 47 4.76 -10.47 15.55
N MET A 48 5.43 -10.74 14.43
CA MET A 48 5.52 -12.09 13.87
C MET A 48 6.47 -12.98 14.67
N HIS A 49 7.49 -12.40 15.32
CA HIS A 49 8.38 -13.10 16.25
C HIS A 49 7.64 -13.60 17.48
N ILE A 50 6.75 -12.80 18.08
CA ILE A 50 5.89 -13.22 19.20
C ILE A 50 5.00 -14.40 18.77
N LYS A 51 4.46 -14.35 17.56
CA LYS A 51 3.60 -15.40 17.01
C LYS A 51 4.33 -16.70 16.69
N LEU A 52 5.57 -16.58 16.23
CA LEU A 52 6.44 -17.71 15.88
C LEU A 52 7.27 -18.19 17.08
N LYS A 53 7.07 -17.62 18.28
CA LYS A 53 7.87 -17.88 19.50
C LYS A 53 7.67 -19.34 19.95
N GLY A 54 8.47 -20.23 19.36
CA GLY A 54 8.38 -21.69 19.51
C GLY A 54 8.76 -22.45 18.24
N HIS A 55 8.48 -21.88 17.05
CA HIS A 55 8.72 -22.52 15.76
C HIS A 55 9.97 -21.99 15.02
N ILE A 56 10.52 -20.83 15.41
CA ILE A 56 11.60 -20.10 14.70
C ILE A 56 12.86 -20.94 14.35
N LYS A 57 13.16 -22.00 15.12
CA LYS A 57 14.33 -22.85 14.87
C LYS A 57 14.10 -23.91 13.78
N SER A 58 12.86 -24.21 13.38
CA SER A 58 12.59 -25.23 12.38
C SER A 58 12.77 -24.68 10.95
N LYS A 59 13.24 -25.55 10.05
CA LYS A 59 13.32 -25.27 8.60
C LYS A 59 11.94 -24.88 8.05
N GLU A 60 10.89 -25.51 8.59
CA GLU A 60 9.49 -25.28 8.26
C GLU A 60 9.01 -23.87 8.61
N ALA A 61 9.38 -23.31 9.76
CA ALA A 61 8.98 -21.95 10.13
C ALA A 61 9.59 -20.88 9.23
N LYS A 62 10.82 -21.10 8.75
CA LYS A 62 11.45 -20.21 7.75
C LYS A 62 10.71 -20.25 6.42
N GLU A 63 10.27 -21.44 6.00
CA GLU A 63 9.50 -21.62 4.78
C GLU A 63 8.10 -21.00 4.87
N ILE A 64 7.41 -21.16 6.02
CA ILE A 64 6.13 -20.50 6.30
C ILE A 64 6.30 -18.98 6.27
N LEU A 65 7.35 -18.44 6.91
CA LEU A 65 7.63 -17.01 6.91
C LEU A 65 7.92 -16.47 5.50
N ALA A 66 8.75 -17.17 4.72
CA ALA A 66 9.05 -16.79 3.34
C ALA A 66 7.78 -16.76 2.47
N ASN A 67 6.91 -17.76 2.61
CA ASN A 67 5.63 -17.82 1.91
C ASN A 67 4.67 -16.70 2.33
N LEU A 68 4.65 -16.36 3.62
CA LEU A 68 3.87 -15.24 4.15
C LEU A 68 4.35 -13.89 3.60
N ASN A 69 5.67 -13.66 3.62
CA ASN A 69 6.27 -12.46 3.06
C ASN A 69 5.97 -12.32 1.57
N LYS A 70 6.13 -13.40 0.79
CA LYS A 70 5.83 -13.39 -0.64
C LYS A 70 4.37 -13.08 -0.93
N LYS A 71 3.45 -13.68 -0.17
CA LYS A 71 2.01 -13.42 -0.29
C LYS A 71 1.64 -11.99 0.11
N GLY A 72 2.20 -11.48 1.21
CA GLY A 72 1.99 -10.12 1.66
C GLY A 72 2.53 -9.08 0.68
N GLY A 73 3.75 -9.30 0.17
CA GLY A 73 4.37 -8.46 -0.85
C GLY A 73 3.56 -8.44 -2.16
N ASN A 74 3.08 -9.58 -2.64
CA ASN A 74 2.23 -9.63 -3.84
C ASN A 74 0.91 -8.86 -3.65
N ARG A 75 0.26 -9.00 -2.49
CA ARG A 75 -0.95 -8.22 -2.17
C ARG A 75 -0.64 -6.74 -2.06
N LEU A 76 0.48 -6.37 -1.43
CA LEU A 76 0.90 -4.98 -1.31
C LEU A 76 1.15 -4.34 -2.69
N ARG A 77 1.70 -5.09 -3.66
CA ARG A 77 1.79 -4.62 -5.06
C ARG A 77 0.42 -4.37 -5.67
N ALA A 78 -0.52 -5.32 -5.52
CA ALA A 78 -1.86 -5.17 -6.06
C ALA A 78 -2.56 -3.93 -5.50
N TRP A 79 -2.49 -3.72 -4.18
CA TRP A 79 -3.04 -2.53 -3.52
C TRP A 79 -2.30 -1.23 -3.89
N GLY A 80 -0.99 -1.29 -4.11
CA GLY A 80 -0.24 -0.17 -4.67
C GLY A 80 -0.72 0.22 -6.07
N CYS A 81 -1.02 -0.75 -6.94
CA CYS A 81 -1.59 -0.48 -8.26
C CYS A 81 -2.98 0.17 -8.16
N ILE A 82 -3.83 -0.31 -7.23
CA ILE A 82 -5.15 0.31 -6.97
C ILE A 82 -4.98 1.77 -6.54
N LEU A 83 -4.03 2.05 -5.63
CA LEU A 83 -3.78 3.40 -5.15
C LEU A 83 -3.25 4.33 -6.27
N ILE A 84 -2.39 3.82 -7.16
CA ILE A 84 -1.95 4.57 -8.36
C ILE A 84 -3.14 4.88 -9.27
N ALA A 85 -4.02 3.92 -9.52
CA ALA A 85 -5.21 4.13 -10.35
C ALA A 85 -6.12 5.22 -9.77
N ILE A 86 -6.33 5.21 -8.45
CA ILE A 86 -7.05 6.28 -7.73
C ILE A 86 -6.32 7.61 -7.94
N GLY A 87 -5.00 7.66 -7.74
CA GLY A 87 -4.23 8.89 -7.89
C GLY A 87 -4.28 9.49 -9.28
N VAL A 88 -4.20 8.65 -10.33
CA VAL A 88 -4.36 9.10 -11.72
C VAL A 88 -5.76 9.66 -11.96
N PHE A 89 -6.80 8.97 -11.48
CA PHE A 89 -8.18 9.44 -11.61
C PHE A 89 -8.38 10.80 -10.91
N VAL A 90 -7.83 10.95 -9.69
CA VAL A 90 -7.93 12.19 -8.91
C VAL A 90 -7.17 13.34 -9.57
N ALA A 91 -5.96 13.09 -10.09
CA ALA A 91 -5.14 14.11 -10.75
C ALA A 91 -5.80 14.69 -12.02
N LEU A 92 -6.67 13.91 -12.65
CA LEU A 92 -7.42 14.30 -13.85
C LEU A 92 -8.80 14.91 -13.54
N SER A 93 -9.20 14.96 -12.26
CA SER A 93 -10.51 15.46 -11.82
C SER A 93 -10.42 16.86 -11.23
N ASP A 94 -11.50 17.65 -11.33
CA ASP A 94 -11.62 18.94 -10.63
C ASP A 94 -12.14 18.68 -9.20
N MET A 95 -11.25 18.74 -8.21
CA MET A 95 -11.54 18.41 -6.80
C MET A 95 -11.92 19.65 -5.98
N GLY A 96 -11.70 20.85 -6.49
CA GLY A 96 -11.93 22.12 -5.79
C GLY A 96 -13.38 22.31 -5.32
N GLU A 97 -14.34 21.76 -6.05
CA GLU A 97 -15.77 21.84 -5.73
C GLU A 97 -16.26 20.70 -4.81
N HIS A 98 -15.43 19.69 -4.57
CA HIS A 98 -15.81 18.46 -3.87
C HIS A 98 -15.02 18.28 -2.57
N TYR A 99 -15.14 19.25 -1.65
CA TYR A 99 -14.47 19.29 -0.35
C TYR A 99 -14.53 17.95 0.43
N LYS A 100 -15.66 17.23 0.39
CA LYS A 100 -15.80 15.93 1.07
C LYS A 100 -14.91 14.85 0.45
N MET A 101 -14.76 14.83 -0.87
CA MET A 101 -13.90 13.88 -1.57
C MET A 101 -12.42 14.16 -1.30
N VAL A 102 -12.03 15.44 -1.19
CA VAL A 102 -10.66 15.84 -0.81
C VAL A 102 -10.20 15.11 0.46
N TYR A 103 -11.02 15.13 1.53
CA TYR A 103 -10.68 14.42 2.77
C TYR A 103 -10.59 12.90 2.59
N ILE A 104 -11.53 12.29 1.86
CA ILE A 104 -11.52 10.84 1.63
C ILE A 104 -10.25 10.43 0.90
N ILE A 105 -9.85 11.18 -0.13
CA ILE A 105 -8.67 10.88 -0.94
C ILE A 105 -7.37 11.15 -0.17
N ALA A 106 -7.30 12.20 0.66
CA ALA A 106 -6.15 12.46 1.51
C ALA A 106 -5.83 11.28 2.46
N PHE A 107 -6.83 10.48 2.83
CA PHE A 107 -6.64 9.26 3.63
C PHE A 107 -6.56 7.98 2.79
N ALA A 108 -6.65 8.05 1.45
CA ALA A 108 -6.54 6.88 0.57
C ALA A 108 -5.24 6.06 0.75
N PRO A 109 -4.08 6.65 1.09
CA PRO A 109 -2.87 5.86 1.40
C PRO A 109 -3.07 4.83 2.53
N LEU A 110 -4.03 5.02 3.44
CA LEU A 110 -4.37 4.05 4.48
C LEU A 110 -4.90 2.72 3.92
N LEU A 111 -5.34 2.66 2.66
CA LEU A 111 -5.72 1.42 1.99
C LEU A 111 -4.56 0.41 1.95
N LEU A 112 -3.30 0.87 2.03
CA LEU A 112 -2.14 -0.01 2.13
C LEU A 112 -2.07 -0.81 3.45
N LEU A 113 -2.88 -0.46 4.46
CA LEU A 113 -3.03 -1.28 5.67
C LEU A 113 -3.83 -2.57 5.41
N VAL A 114 -4.72 -2.58 4.42
CA VAL A 114 -5.54 -3.76 4.08
C VAL A 114 -4.69 -5.00 3.78
N PRO A 115 -3.69 -4.97 2.87
CA PRO A 115 -2.85 -6.14 2.61
C PRO A 115 -2.02 -6.57 3.83
N VAL A 116 -1.67 -5.65 4.73
CA VAL A 116 -0.96 -5.96 5.99
C VAL A 116 -1.87 -6.77 6.91
N LEU A 117 -3.10 -6.31 7.14
CA LEU A 117 -4.10 -7.02 7.95
C LEU A 117 -4.46 -8.38 7.35
N GLN A 118 -4.66 -8.46 6.04
CA GLN A 118 -4.93 -9.74 5.35
C GLN A 118 -3.78 -10.75 5.50
N THR A 119 -2.54 -10.27 5.57
CA THR A 119 -1.36 -11.11 5.79
C THR A 119 -1.28 -11.56 7.24
N TRP A 120 -1.57 -10.66 8.18
CA TRP A 120 -1.64 -10.97 9.61
C TRP A 120 -2.71 -12.02 9.94
N MET A 121 -3.93 -11.86 9.41
CA MET A 121 -5.03 -12.81 9.58
C MET A 121 -4.68 -14.18 9.02
N TYR A 122 -4.07 -14.21 7.83
CA TYR A 122 -3.64 -15.47 7.22
C TYR A 122 -2.53 -16.15 8.04
N ALA A 123 -1.59 -15.39 8.61
CA ALA A 123 -0.62 -15.92 9.56
C ALA A 123 -1.29 -16.46 10.84
N SER A 124 -2.32 -15.77 11.37
CA SER A 124 -3.08 -16.26 12.54
C SER A 124 -3.76 -17.61 12.29
N ALA A 125 -4.30 -17.82 11.10
CA ALA A 125 -5.03 -19.04 10.76
C ALA A 125 -4.12 -20.24 10.53
N ARG A 126 -2.88 -20.01 10.07
CA ARG A 126 -1.93 -21.08 9.69
C ARG A 126 -0.94 -21.48 10.79
N LEU A 127 -0.86 -20.68 11.86
CA LEU A 127 0.02 -20.91 13.02
C LEU A 127 -0.76 -21.31 14.29
N ARG A 128 -2.07 -21.55 14.17
CA ARG A 128 -2.87 -22.27 15.16
C ARG A 128 -2.76 -23.77 14.90
#